data_AF-A0A9E4GKF6-F1
#
_entry.id   AF-A0A9E4GKF6-F1
#
_cell.length_a   1.000
_cell.length_b   1.000
_cell.length_c   1.000
_cell.angle_alpha   90.00
_cell.angle_beta   90.00
_cell.angle_gamma   90.00
#
_symmetry.space_group_name_H-M   'P 1'
#
loop_
_entity.id
_entity.type
_entity.pdbx_description
1 polymer ?
#
loop_
_entity_poly.entity_id
_entity_poly.type
_entity_poly.pdbx_seq_one_letter_code
_entity_poly.pdbx_strand_id
1 'polypeptide(L)'
;LLASGAWANACDLQAKFCNATFPERRSDGTPPNPLAAGYRSRDGKAFLAVLLDPDKEFPNLCKALGQPELATSPLFATNEARTENAAALFAILQGQFESRDLDEWRVLFKQADIKWAPLPLRDEVVGDPQMRAAGAFVEMEYPGHGQLTTINSPIFTSAGDKRTPTAAPQLGDHTSEILRDLGYDDAAIAALVHDGVAAIGD
;
A
#
# COMPACT_ATOMS: atom_id res chain seq x y z
N LEU A 1 8.84 -1.07 6.96
CA LEU A 1 7.84 -0.16 6.35
C LEU A 1 7.12 -0.81 5.17
N LEU A 2 7.80 -1.36 4.16
CA LEU A 2 7.13 -2.02 3.02
C LEU A 2 6.15 -3.12 3.44
N ALA A 3 6.57 -4.08 4.27
CA ALA A 3 5.69 -5.12 4.80
C ALA A 3 4.49 -4.53 5.58
N SER A 4 4.70 -3.46 6.35
CA SER A 4 3.62 -2.78 7.07
C SER A 4 2.61 -2.14 6.13
N GLY A 5 3.07 -1.54 5.02
CA GLY A 5 2.21 -1.01 3.97
C GLY A 5 1.41 -2.10 3.27
N ALA A 6 2.06 -3.23 2.94
CA ALA A 6 1.38 -4.39 2.38
C ALA A 6 0.30 -4.94 3.33
N TRP A 7 0.63 -5.06 4.62
CA TRP A 7 -0.30 -5.53 5.64
C TRP A 7 -1.48 -4.59 5.86
N ALA A 8 -1.26 -3.28 5.91
CA ALA A 8 -2.33 -2.28 6.03
C ALA A 8 -3.28 -2.28 4.81
N ASN A 9 -2.82 -2.78 3.66
CA ASN A 9 -3.60 -2.90 2.42
C ASN A 9 -3.90 -4.37 2.07
N ALA A 10 -3.90 -5.27 3.06
CA ALA A 10 -3.93 -6.71 2.82
C ALA A 10 -5.18 -7.17 2.05
N CYS A 11 -6.35 -6.57 2.28
CA CYS A 11 -7.57 -6.95 1.55
C CYS A 11 -7.43 -6.73 0.04
N ASP A 12 -6.93 -5.56 -0.37
CA ASP A 12 -6.73 -5.22 -1.79
C ASP A 12 -5.66 -6.11 -2.42
N LEU A 13 -4.54 -6.32 -1.73
CA LEU A 13 -3.46 -7.16 -2.23
C LEU A 13 -3.87 -8.64 -2.30
N GLN A 14 -4.63 -9.14 -1.33
CA GLN A 14 -5.14 -10.50 -1.34
C GLN A 14 -6.15 -10.69 -2.48
N ALA A 15 -7.07 -9.75 -2.65
CA ALA A 15 -7.97 -9.75 -3.79
C ALA A 15 -7.18 -9.76 -5.10
N LYS A 16 -6.08 -9.00 -5.20
CA LYS A 16 -5.21 -9.04 -6.38
C LYS A 16 -4.55 -10.41 -6.59
N PHE A 17 -4.04 -11.06 -5.54
CA PHE A 17 -3.54 -12.44 -5.63
C PHE A 17 -4.62 -13.44 -6.08
N CYS A 18 -5.88 -13.17 -5.75
CA CYS A 18 -7.04 -13.92 -6.23
C CYS A 18 -7.59 -13.41 -7.58
N ASN A 19 -6.76 -12.73 -8.39
CA ASN A 19 -7.09 -12.23 -9.74
C ASN A 19 -8.20 -11.18 -9.81
N ALA A 20 -8.46 -10.43 -8.74
CA ALA A 20 -9.39 -9.30 -8.80
C ALA A 20 -8.90 -8.21 -9.77
N THR A 21 -9.85 -7.61 -10.48
CA THR A 21 -9.64 -6.42 -11.29
C THR A 21 -10.03 -5.18 -10.50
N PHE A 22 -9.20 -4.14 -10.58
CA PHE A 22 -9.45 -2.87 -9.91
C PHE A 22 -9.76 -1.78 -10.94
N PRO A 23 -10.64 -0.83 -10.62
CA PRO A 23 -10.82 0.34 -11.46
C PRO A 23 -9.51 1.13 -11.55
N GLU A 24 -9.35 1.89 -12.62
CA GLU A 24 -8.25 2.84 -12.72
C GLU A 24 -8.26 3.80 -11.53
N ARG A 25 -7.06 4.15 -11.05
CA ARG A 25 -6.91 5.17 -10.01
C ARG A 25 -7.46 6.48 -10.56
N ARG A 26 -8.57 6.95 -9.96
CA ARG A 26 -9.13 8.27 -10.25
C ARG A 26 -8.08 9.34 -9.97
N SER A 27 -7.87 10.26 -10.91
CA SER A 27 -7.19 11.53 -10.63
C SER A 27 -8.23 12.46 -10.00
N ASP A 28 -8.16 12.60 -8.69
CA ASP A 28 -9.00 13.47 -7.90
C ASP A 28 -8.62 14.94 -8.10
N GLY A 29 -9.03 15.53 -9.22
CA GLY A 29 -8.99 16.97 -9.47
C GLY A 29 -7.68 17.66 -9.08
N THR A 30 -7.77 18.91 -8.64
CA THR A 30 -6.64 19.64 -8.06
C THR A 30 -6.54 19.30 -6.57
N PRO A 31 -5.37 18.84 -6.07
CA PRO A 31 -5.17 18.59 -4.66
C PRO A 31 -5.18 19.90 -3.85
N PRO A 32 -5.66 19.91 -2.60
CA PRO A 32 -5.64 21.11 -1.74
C PRO A 32 -4.23 21.67 -1.50
N ASN A 33 -3.21 20.81 -1.46
CA ASN A 33 -1.82 21.20 -1.33
C ASN A 33 -1.00 20.59 -2.47
N PRO A 34 -0.58 21.37 -3.48
CA PRO A 34 0.24 20.86 -4.57
C PRO A 34 1.63 20.39 -4.10
N LEU A 35 2.14 20.93 -3.00
CA LEU A 35 3.44 20.53 -2.49
C LEU A 35 3.41 19.22 -1.67
N ALA A 36 2.22 18.65 -1.46
CA ALA A 36 2.02 17.36 -0.82
C ALA A 36 0.93 16.58 -1.58
N ALA A 37 1.25 16.15 -2.80
CA ALA A 37 0.27 15.61 -3.75
C ALA A 37 0.83 14.47 -4.62
N GLY A 38 -0.10 13.73 -5.21
CA GLY A 38 0.18 12.71 -6.22
C GLY A 38 0.36 13.33 -7.60
N TYR A 39 1.38 12.89 -8.32
CA TYR A 39 1.73 13.32 -9.67
C TYR A 39 1.95 12.12 -10.58
N ARG A 40 1.91 12.35 -11.90
CA ARG A 40 2.31 11.35 -12.91
C ARG A 40 3.55 11.83 -13.67
N SER A 41 4.43 10.87 -13.93
CA SER A 41 5.60 11.04 -14.78
C SER A 41 5.30 10.69 -16.23
N ARG A 42 6.25 10.93 -17.15
CA ARG A 42 6.09 10.69 -18.58
C ARG A 42 5.73 9.24 -18.93
N ASP A 43 6.31 8.28 -18.22
CA ASP A 43 6.04 6.84 -18.39
C ASP A 43 4.74 6.39 -17.71
N GLY A 44 3.88 7.33 -17.29
CA GLY A 44 2.57 7.07 -16.69
C GLY A 44 2.61 6.61 -15.23
N LYS A 45 3.81 6.39 -14.68
CA LYS A 45 3.99 6.01 -13.27
C LYS A 45 3.61 7.15 -12.35
N ALA A 46 2.83 6.82 -11.33
CA ALA A 46 2.40 7.76 -10.32
C ALA A 46 3.36 7.77 -9.13
N PHE A 47 3.52 8.94 -8.51
CA PHE A 47 4.32 9.12 -7.31
C PHE A 47 3.75 10.23 -6.44
N LEU A 48 4.10 10.22 -5.16
CA LEU A 48 3.79 11.27 -4.21
C LEU A 48 5.03 12.16 -4.06
N ALA A 49 4.87 13.48 -4.21
CA ALA A 49 5.85 14.46 -3.77
C ALA A 49 5.40 15.05 -2.43
N VAL A 50 6.31 15.20 -1.47
CA VAL A 50 6.00 15.70 -0.13
C VAL A 50 7.05 16.72 0.31
N LEU A 51 6.69 18.00 0.29
CA LEU A 51 7.50 19.07 0.85
C LEU A 51 6.86 19.50 2.18
N LEU A 52 7.54 19.18 3.28
CA LEU A 52 7.10 19.47 4.65
C LEU A 52 7.56 20.84 5.14
N ASP A 53 8.61 21.39 4.53
CA ASP A 53 9.11 22.75 4.75
C ASP A 53 9.15 23.50 3.41
N PRO A 54 7.98 23.96 2.91
CA PRO A 54 7.87 24.60 1.59
C PRO A 54 8.85 25.74 1.35
N ASP A 55 9.16 26.54 2.36
CA ASP A 55 10.02 27.71 2.19
C ASP A 55 11.49 27.32 1.94
N LYS A 56 11.92 26.17 2.48
CA LYS A 56 13.26 25.62 2.21
C LYS A 56 13.28 24.73 0.97
N GLU A 57 12.25 23.92 0.76
CA GLU A 57 12.25 22.84 -0.22
C GLU A 57 11.74 23.28 -1.60
N PHE A 58 10.82 24.24 -1.66
CA PHE A 58 10.26 24.70 -2.95
C PHE A 58 11.33 25.31 -3.87
N PRO A 59 12.27 26.15 -3.41
CA PRO A 59 13.37 26.62 -4.26
C PRO A 59 14.25 25.50 -4.82
N ASN A 60 14.46 24.42 -4.04
CA ASN A 60 15.24 23.27 -4.50
C ASN A 60 14.48 22.47 -5.56
N LEU A 61 13.16 22.30 -5.37
CA LEU A 61 12.28 21.70 -6.36
C LEU A 61 12.32 22.50 -7.67
N CYS A 62 12.09 23.82 -7.62
CA CYS A 62 12.15 24.70 -8.79
C CYS A 62 13.46 24.57 -9.57
N LYS A 63 14.60 24.50 -8.87
CA LYS A 63 15.91 24.23 -9.50
C LYS A 63 15.97 22.85 -10.16
N ALA A 64 15.48 21.80 -9.49
CA ALA A 64 15.44 20.45 -10.03
C ALA A 64 14.54 20.32 -11.28
N LEU A 65 13.48 21.13 -11.34
CA LEU A 65 12.61 21.26 -12.51
C LEU A 65 13.28 22.02 -13.67
N GLY A 66 14.37 22.74 -13.41
CA GLY A 66 15.00 23.66 -14.36
C GLY A 66 14.27 25.00 -14.52
N GLN A 67 13.41 25.36 -13.57
CA GLN A 67 12.62 26.60 -13.54
C GLN A 67 12.82 27.37 -12.22
N PRO A 68 14.05 27.81 -11.90
CA PRO A 68 14.34 28.49 -10.65
C PRO A 68 13.52 29.77 -10.42
N GLU A 69 13.06 30.43 -11.49
CA GLU A 69 12.23 31.64 -11.47
C GLU A 69 10.86 31.44 -10.80
N LEU A 70 10.32 30.20 -10.80
CA LEU A 70 9.07 29.89 -10.12
C LEU A 70 9.13 30.18 -8.62
N ALA A 71 10.29 29.97 -7.98
CA ALA A 71 10.47 30.17 -6.55
C ALA A 71 10.31 31.64 -6.13
N THR A 72 10.57 32.56 -7.05
CA THR A 72 10.48 34.02 -6.81
C THR A 72 9.26 34.65 -7.47
N SER A 73 8.45 33.88 -8.19
CA SER A 73 7.23 34.38 -8.82
C SER A 73 6.27 34.91 -7.75
N PRO A 74 5.65 36.10 -7.93
CA PRO A 74 4.66 36.61 -6.99
C PRO A 74 3.49 35.65 -6.74
N LEU A 75 3.23 34.73 -7.69
CA LEU A 75 2.19 33.70 -7.55
C LEU A 75 2.57 32.57 -6.58
N PHE A 76 3.86 32.34 -6.34
CA PHE A 76 4.36 31.15 -5.61
C PHE A 76 5.44 31.45 -4.55
N ALA A 77 5.83 32.73 -4.37
CA ALA A 77 6.94 33.12 -3.51
C ALA A 77 6.68 32.83 -2.02
N THR A 78 5.43 32.96 -1.56
CA THR A 78 5.04 32.68 -0.16
C THR A 78 4.12 31.47 -0.08
N ASN A 79 3.99 30.90 1.11
CA ASN A 79 3.09 29.77 1.33
C ASN A 79 1.62 30.13 1.10
N GLU A 80 1.22 31.33 1.48
CA GLU A 80 -0.11 31.88 1.23
C GLU A 80 -0.37 31.99 -0.27
N ALA A 81 0.58 32.56 -1.03
CA ALA A 81 0.47 32.70 -2.48
C ALA A 81 0.35 31.32 -3.16
N ARG A 82 1.15 30.33 -2.74
CA ARG A 82 1.04 28.95 -3.24
C ARG A 82 -0.31 28.30 -2.93
N THR A 83 -0.90 28.62 -1.77
CA THR A 83 -2.22 28.11 -1.37
C THR A 83 -3.33 28.75 -2.21
N GLU A 84 -3.30 30.07 -2.37
CA GLU A 84 -4.25 30.81 -3.22
C GLU A 84 -4.18 30.38 -4.69
N ASN A 85 -2.97 30.06 -5.17
CA ASN A 85 -2.70 29.65 -6.54
C ASN A 85 -2.49 28.12 -6.70
N ALA A 86 -3.01 27.31 -5.76
CA ALA A 86 -2.76 25.87 -5.70
C ALA A 86 -3.04 25.13 -7.02
N ALA A 87 -4.14 25.48 -7.70
CA ALA A 87 -4.50 24.88 -8.98
C ALA A 87 -3.52 25.21 -10.11
N ALA A 88 -3.07 26.46 -10.20
CA ALA A 88 -2.09 26.88 -11.18
C ALA A 88 -0.74 26.21 -10.92
N LEU A 89 -0.31 26.17 -9.65
CA LEU A 89 0.93 25.51 -9.26
C LEU A 89 0.88 24.00 -9.54
N PHE A 90 -0.22 23.33 -9.20
CA PHE A 90 -0.40 21.91 -9.49
C PHE A 90 -0.27 21.62 -10.98
N ALA A 91 -0.94 22.40 -11.84
CA ALA A 91 -0.89 22.21 -13.28
C ALA A 91 0.54 22.39 -13.85
N ILE A 92 1.28 23.40 -13.36
CA ILE A 92 2.69 23.62 -13.74
C ILE A 92 3.54 22.43 -13.32
N LEU A 93 3.43 22.01 -12.06
CA LEU A 93 4.22 20.89 -11.52
C LEU A 93 3.90 19.58 -12.27
N GLN A 94 2.62 19.26 -12.47
CA GLN A 94 2.21 18.07 -13.23
C GLN A 94 2.77 18.10 -14.67
N GLY A 95 2.62 19.23 -15.37
CA GLY A 95 3.18 19.36 -16.72
C GLY A 95 4.71 19.24 -16.76
N GLN A 96 5.41 19.71 -15.72
CA GLN A 96 6.84 19.47 -15.61
C GLN A 96 7.17 18.00 -15.35
N PHE A 97 6.48 17.35 -14.42
CA PHE A 97 6.74 15.94 -14.10
C PHE A 97 6.47 15.00 -15.28
N GLU A 98 5.58 15.35 -16.20
CA GLU A 98 5.34 14.63 -17.45
C GLU A 98 6.48 14.74 -18.49
N SER A 99 7.51 15.54 -18.24
CA SER A 99 8.65 15.69 -19.17
C SER A 99 9.69 14.56 -19.09
N ARG A 100 9.72 13.81 -17.98
CA ARG A 100 10.71 12.75 -17.71
C ARG A 100 10.07 11.51 -17.10
N ASP A 101 10.73 10.37 -17.25
CA ASP A 101 10.28 9.12 -16.62
C ASP A 101 10.55 9.15 -15.11
N LEU A 102 9.82 8.34 -14.33
CA LEU A 102 9.97 8.35 -12.87
C LEU A 102 11.40 8.04 -12.39
N ASP A 103 12.13 7.19 -13.11
CA ASP A 103 13.50 6.83 -12.75
C ASP A 103 14.49 7.99 -12.96
N GLU A 104 14.22 8.89 -13.92
CA GLU A 104 14.99 10.13 -14.10
C GLU A 104 14.69 11.11 -12.95
N TRP A 105 13.41 11.26 -12.60
CA TRP A 105 12.99 12.09 -11.46
C TRP A 105 13.55 11.60 -10.13
N ARG A 106 13.64 10.28 -9.92
CA ARG A 106 14.27 9.70 -8.73
C ARG A 106 15.67 10.26 -8.49
N VAL A 107 16.47 10.39 -9.55
CA VAL A 107 17.84 10.91 -9.46
C VAL A 107 17.82 12.40 -9.10
N LEU A 108 16.98 13.19 -9.77
CA LEU A 108 16.86 14.63 -9.53
C LEU A 108 16.33 14.94 -8.12
N PHE A 109 15.29 14.24 -7.66
CA PHE A 109 14.75 14.41 -6.32
C PHE A 109 15.78 14.04 -5.24
N LYS A 110 16.55 12.97 -5.46
CA LYS A 110 17.64 12.62 -4.54
C LYS A 110 18.71 13.71 -4.47
N GLN A 111 19.07 14.31 -5.59
CA GLN A 111 20.06 15.41 -5.64
C GLN A 111 19.54 16.70 -4.99
N ALA A 112 18.24 16.97 -5.10
CA ALA A 112 17.60 18.17 -4.59
C ALA A 112 17.01 18.02 -3.17
N ASP A 113 17.22 16.86 -2.52
CA ASP A 113 16.66 16.50 -1.21
C ASP A 113 15.13 16.62 -1.13
N ILE A 114 14.45 16.26 -2.24
CA ILE A 114 12.99 16.25 -2.30
C ILE A 114 12.47 14.89 -1.84
N LYS A 115 11.61 14.91 -0.82
CA LYS A 115 10.98 13.70 -0.30
C LYS A 115 9.87 13.28 -1.26
N TRP A 116 9.92 12.03 -1.69
CA TRP A 116 8.95 11.47 -2.60
C TRP A 116 8.83 9.96 -2.39
N ALA A 117 7.75 9.37 -2.89
CA ALA A 117 7.58 7.92 -2.89
C ALA A 117 6.80 7.48 -4.14
N PRO A 118 7.12 6.33 -4.75
CA PRO A 118 6.29 5.77 -5.81
C PRO A 118 4.89 5.44 -5.26
N LEU A 119 3.87 5.60 -6.10
CA LEU A 119 2.50 5.20 -5.82
C LEU A 119 2.11 4.06 -6.78
N PRO A 120 2.68 2.86 -6.62
CA PRO A 120 2.46 1.74 -7.53
C PRO A 120 0.99 1.28 -7.54
N LEU A 121 0.58 0.65 -8.63
CA LEU A 121 -0.65 -0.11 -8.73
C LEU A 121 -0.52 -1.44 -7.99
N ARG A 122 -1.66 -2.08 -7.66
CA ARG A 122 -1.65 -3.36 -6.94
C ARG A 122 -0.87 -4.42 -7.71
N ASP A 123 -1.00 -4.45 -9.03
CA ASP A 123 -0.30 -5.34 -9.97
C ASP A 123 1.23 -5.21 -9.86
N GLU A 124 1.71 -3.98 -9.72
CA GLU A 124 3.14 -3.70 -9.55
C GLU A 124 3.60 -4.16 -8.16
N VAL A 125 2.78 -3.94 -7.12
CA VAL A 125 3.11 -4.32 -5.72
C VAL A 125 3.22 -5.84 -5.55
N VAL A 126 2.28 -6.62 -6.08
CA VAL A 126 2.29 -8.09 -5.94
C VAL A 126 3.45 -8.74 -6.72
N GLY A 127 3.96 -8.06 -7.74
CA GLY A 127 5.12 -8.45 -8.54
C GLY A 127 6.45 -7.91 -8.02
N ASP A 128 6.47 -7.03 -7.02
CA ASP A 128 7.67 -6.31 -6.59
C ASP A 128 8.70 -7.27 -5.93
N PRO A 129 9.91 -7.41 -6.50
CA PRO A 129 10.97 -8.24 -5.93
C PRO A 129 11.36 -7.82 -4.51
N GLN A 130 11.31 -6.52 -4.19
CA GLN A 130 11.64 -5.99 -2.89
C GLN A 130 10.58 -6.34 -1.85
N MET A 131 9.30 -6.43 -2.23
CA MET A 131 8.24 -6.92 -1.32
C MET A 131 8.45 -8.38 -0.94
N ARG A 132 8.84 -9.22 -1.91
CA ARG A 132 9.19 -10.62 -1.66
C ARG A 132 10.44 -10.75 -0.79
N ALA A 133 11.50 -10.01 -1.11
CA ALA A 133 12.73 -9.99 -0.32
C ALA A 133 12.50 -9.47 1.11
N ALA A 134 11.56 -8.55 1.30
CA ALA A 134 11.16 -8.05 2.61
C ALA A 134 10.27 -9.04 3.40
N GLY A 135 9.96 -10.21 2.84
CA GLY A 135 9.10 -11.22 3.47
C GLY A 135 7.66 -10.74 3.69
N ALA A 136 7.20 -9.79 2.87
CA ALA A 136 5.84 -9.24 2.95
C ALA A 136 4.77 -10.24 2.49
N PHE A 137 5.15 -11.20 1.65
CA PHE A 137 4.28 -12.22 1.11
C PHE A 137 4.80 -13.61 1.46
N VAL A 138 3.89 -14.57 1.58
CA VAL A 138 4.19 -15.97 1.87
C VAL A 138 3.25 -16.88 1.11
N GLU A 139 3.77 -18.01 0.63
CA GLU A 139 2.97 -19.04 -0.03
C GLU A 139 2.40 -19.99 1.03
N MET A 140 1.15 -20.40 0.85
CA MET A 140 0.47 -21.38 1.69
C MET A 140 -0.49 -22.24 0.89
N GLU A 141 -0.68 -23.49 1.31
CA GLU A 141 -1.77 -24.33 0.78
C GLU A 141 -3.09 -23.90 1.41
N TYR A 142 -4.11 -23.71 0.58
CA TYR A 142 -5.47 -23.40 1.00
C TYR A 142 -6.43 -24.52 0.56
N PRO A 143 -7.12 -25.20 1.50
CA PRO A 143 -8.04 -26.28 1.18
C PRO A 143 -9.05 -25.90 0.10
N GLY A 144 -9.17 -26.72 -0.95
CA GLY A 144 -10.06 -26.49 -2.09
C GLY A 144 -9.58 -25.46 -3.13
N HIS A 145 -8.52 -24.71 -2.84
CA HIS A 145 -7.98 -23.66 -3.73
C HIS A 145 -6.51 -23.87 -4.13
N GLY A 146 -5.81 -24.81 -3.49
CA GLY A 146 -4.40 -25.12 -3.77
C GLY A 146 -3.45 -24.08 -3.20
N GLN A 147 -2.27 -23.95 -3.82
CA GLN A 147 -1.25 -22.99 -3.40
C GLN A 147 -1.70 -21.55 -3.69
N LEU A 148 -1.69 -20.71 -2.65
CA LEU A 148 -1.99 -19.28 -2.72
C LEU A 148 -0.90 -18.47 -2.04
N THR A 149 -0.64 -17.28 -2.59
CA THR A 149 0.15 -16.26 -1.90
C THR A 149 -0.76 -15.43 -0.98
N THR A 150 -0.30 -15.21 0.25
CA THR A 150 -0.97 -14.30 1.20
C THR A 150 0.00 -13.28 1.79
N ILE A 151 -0.56 -12.27 2.45
CA ILE A 151 0.18 -11.18 3.09
C ILE A 151 0.63 -11.64 4.48
N ASN A 152 1.92 -11.54 4.73
CA ASN A 152 2.54 -11.94 5.99
C ASN A 152 2.42 -10.84 7.05
N SER A 153 2.53 -11.21 8.32
CA SER A 153 2.64 -10.24 9.41
C SER A 153 3.87 -9.33 9.19
N PRO A 154 3.74 -8.00 9.37
CA PRO A 154 4.84 -7.07 9.15
C PRO A 154 5.78 -6.99 10.35
N ILE A 155 5.46 -7.68 11.43
CA ILE A 155 6.18 -7.61 12.71
C ILE A 155 7.30 -8.64 12.68
N PHE A 156 8.52 -8.18 12.92
CA PHE A 156 9.69 -9.02 13.12
C PHE A 156 10.17 -8.82 14.54
N THR A 157 10.43 -9.91 15.26
CA THR A 157 10.94 -9.86 16.64
C THR A 157 12.17 -10.75 16.74
N SER A 158 13.08 -10.40 17.66
CA SER A 158 14.23 -11.25 17.99
C SER A 158 13.88 -12.37 18.98
N ALA A 159 12.66 -12.37 19.52
CA ALA A 159 12.23 -13.26 20.60
C ALA A 159 11.75 -14.64 20.12
N GLY A 160 11.65 -14.85 18.81
CA GLY A 160 11.27 -16.13 18.22
C GLY A 160 10.87 -16.01 16.76
N ASP A 161 10.59 -17.17 16.16
CA ASP A 161 10.19 -17.23 14.76
C ASP A 161 8.78 -16.66 14.57
N LYS A 162 8.62 -15.98 13.43
CA LYS A 162 7.32 -15.44 13.02
C LYS A 162 6.37 -16.60 12.74
N ARG A 163 5.17 -16.56 13.30
CA ARG A 163 4.11 -17.51 12.92
C ARG A 163 3.71 -17.30 11.47
N THR A 164 3.78 -18.37 10.69
CA THR A 164 3.34 -18.39 9.30
C THR A 164 1.80 -18.39 9.26
N PRO A 165 1.18 -17.59 8.38
CA PRO A 165 -0.24 -17.70 8.07
C PRO A 165 -0.62 -19.13 7.65
N THR A 166 -1.80 -19.57 8.06
CA THR A 166 -2.39 -20.86 7.70
C THR A 166 -3.81 -20.64 7.19
N ALA A 167 -4.41 -21.66 6.60
CA ALA A 167 -5.78 -21.59 6.11
C ALA A 167 -6.73 -21.22 7.25
N ALA A 168 -7.72 -20.39 6.94
CA ALA A 168 -8.81 -20.13 7.87
C ALA A 168 -9.56 -21.45 8.10
N PRO A 169 -9.96 -21.75 9.35
CA PRO A 169 -10.75 -22.95 9.62
C PRO A 169 -12.08 -22.89 8.89
N GLN A 170 -12.54 -24.04 8.42
CA GLN A 170 -13.91 -24.22 7.96
C GLN A 170 -14.88 -24.22 9.14
N LEU A 171 -16.16 -24.14 8.81
CA LEU A 171 -17.22 -24.22 9.80
C LEU A 171 -17.17 -25.58 10.50
N GLY A 172 -16.84 -25.57 11.78
CA GLY A 172 -16.88 -26.76 12.63
C GLY A 172 -15.55 -27.51 12.80
N ASP A 173 -14.46 -27.08 12.16
CA ASP A 173 -13.15 -27.77 12.19
C ASP A 173 -12.67 -28.09 13.62
N HIS A 174 -12.86 -27.14 14.54
CA HIS A 174 -12.37 -27.27 15.92
C HIS A 174 -13.47 -27.57 16.94
N THR A 175 -14.72 -27.79 16.51
CA THR A 175 -15.86 -27.96 17.43
C THR A 175 -15.65 -29.16 18.36
N SER A 176 -15.27 -30.32 17.81
CA SER A 176 -15.09 -31.54 18.61
C SER A 176 -13.92 -31.44 19.58
N GLU A 177 -12.80 -30.85 19.14
CA GLU A 177 -11.61 -30.60 19.97
C GLU A 177 -11.96 -29.71 21.17
N ILE A 178 -12.58 -28.56 20.92
CA ILE A 178 -12.95 -27.59 21.96
C ILE A 178 -13.97 -28.19 22.94
N LEU A 179 -14.96 -28.96 22.47
CA LEU A 179 -15.94 -29.60 23.36
C LEU A 179 -15.29 -30.66 24.27
N ARG A 180 -14.32 -31.43 23.75
CA ARG A 180 -13.56 -32.37 24.57
C ARG A 180 -12.71 -31.65 25.63
N ASP A 181 -12.07 -30.55 25.26
CA ASP A 181 -11.30 -29.73 26.20
C ASP A 181 -12.18 -29.15 27.33
N LEU A 182 -13.47 -28.93 27.05
CA LEU A 182 -14.46 -28.51 28.03
C LEU A 182 -15.05 -29.67 28.86
N GLY A 183 -14.64 -30.92 28.60
CA GLY A 183 -15.02 -32.10 29.37
C GLY A 183 -16.25 -32.86 28.86
N TYR A 184 -16.73 -32.58 27.64
CA TYR A 184 -17.78 -33.39 27.01
C TYR A 184 -17.20 -34.69 26.47
N ASP A 185 -17.92 -35.80 26.70
CA ASP A 185 -17.60 -37.08 26.06
C ASP A 185 -18.17 -37.17 24.64
N ASP A 186 -17.72 -38.18 23.87
CA ASP A 186 -18.14 -38.34 22.48
C ASP A 186 -19.66 -38.54 22.34
N ALA A 187 -20.34 -39.09 23.35
CA ALA A 187 -21.78 -39.31 23.34
C ALA A 187 -22.56 -37.99 23.48
N ALA A 188 -22.14 -37.13 24.40
CA ALA A 188 -22.70 -35.80 24.57
C ALA A 188 -22.44 -34.92 23.34
N ILE A 189 -21.24 -34.99 22.75
CA ILE A 189 -20.92 -34.28 21.51
C ILE A 189 -21.82 -34.75 20.37
N ALA A 190 -22.00 -36.06 20.20
CA ALA A 190 -22.88 -36.61 19.16
C ALA A 190 -24.34 -36.16 19.34
N ALA A 191 -24.84 -36.08 20.58
CA ALA A 191 -26.18 -35.57 20.86
C ALA A 191 -26.32 -34.08 20.47
N LEU A 192 -25.33 -33.24 20.79
CA LEU A 192 -25.32 -31.83 20.41
C LEU A 192 -25.34 -31.63 18.88
N VAL A 193 -24.62 -32.48 18.15
CA VAL A 193 -24.62 -32.45 16.68
C VAL A 193 -25.95 -32.94 16.12
N HIS A 194 -26.48 -34.05 16.64
CA HIS A 194 -27.78 -34.59 16.24
C HIS A 194 -28.92 -33.58 16.46
N ASP A 195 -28.91 -32.87 17.59
CA ASP A 195 -29.93 -31.90 17.95
C ASP A 195 -29.75 -30.53 17.25
N GLY A 196 -28.73 -30.39 16.40
CA GLY A 196 -28.43 -29.16 15.66
C GLY A 196 -27.89 -28.02 16.52
N VAL A 197 -27.42 -28.32 17.74
CA VAL A 197 -26.82 -27.35 18.67
C VAL A 197 -25.35 -27.08 18.31
N ALA A 198 -24.66 -28.08 17.77
CA ALA A 198 -23.27 -28.00 17.32
C ALA A 198 -23.11 -28.52 15.89
N ALA A 199 -22.08 -28.07 15.19
CA ALA A 199 -21.67 -28.60 13.89
C ALA A 199 -20.18 -28.95 13.93
N ILE A 200 -19.83 -30.13 13.42
CA ILE A 200 -18.44 -30.57 13.23
C ILE A 200 -18.15 -30.47 11.74
N GLY A 201 -16.95 -29.97 11.39
CA GLY A 201 -16.50 -29.90 9.99
C GLY A 201 -16.42 -31.29 9.35
N ASP A 202 -16.60 -31.36 8.04
CA ASP A 202 -16.51 -32.60 7.24
C ASP A 202 -15.11 -33.23 7.24
#